data_AF-A0A9P0XCY6-F1
#
_entry.id   AF-A0A9P0XCY6-F1
#
_cell.length_a   1.000
_cell.length_b   1.000
_cell.length_c   1.000
_cell.angle_alpha   90.00
_cell.angle_beta   90.00
_cell.angle_gamma   90.00
#
_symmetry.space_group_name_H-M   'P 1'
#
loop_
_entity.id
_entity.type
_entity.pdbx_description
1 polymer ?
#
loop_
_entity_poly.entity_id
_entity_poly.type
_entity_poly.pdbx_seq_one_letter_code
_entity_poly.pdbx_strand_id
1 'polypeptide(L)'
;MFNATEHGETRSRLAAESAEKAQMITALLPAAIDAASYDIKEMLNRYKEVMLLNDELLIGCHVRRSSQEQTVTSLKNLHGILQQAARLRVGKYGKAVVTACRKAVQDNNTDALIKILRVGDS
;
A
#
# COMPACT_ATOMS: atom_id res chain seq x y z
N MET A 1 17.50 -4.04 -0.99
CA MET A 1 16.63 -5.23 -0.89
C MET A 1 15.76 -5.20 0.38
N PHE A 2 16.22 -4.61 1.49
CA PHE A 2 15.42 -4.40 2.71
C PHE A 2 14.14 -3.57 2.49
N ASN A 3 14.18 -2.51 1.68
CA ASN A 3 13.09 -1.54 1.61
C ASN A 3 11.77 -2.08 1.01
N ALA A 4 11.78 -2.97 0.01
CA ALA A 4 10.54 -3.37 -0.67
C ALA A 4 9.63 -4.27 0.21
N THR A 5 10.24 -5.23 0.92
CA THR A 5 9.54 -6.09 1.88
C THR A 5 9.07 -5.27 3.08
N GLU A 6 9.92 -4.38 3.59
CA GLU A 6 9.59 -3.47 4.69
C GLU A 6 8.44 -2.51 4.32
N HIS A 7 8.42 -1.99 3.08
CA HIS A 7 7.28 -1.20 2.56
C HIS A 7 6.00 -2.02 2.44
N GLY A 8 6.10 -3.32 2.16
CA GLY A 8 4.96 -4.24 2.14
C GLY A 8 4.39 -4.49 3.53
N GLU A 9 5.26 -4.78 4.50
CA GLU A 9 4.90 -5.03 5.90
C GLU A 9 4.32 -3.79 6.56
N THR A 10 4.96 -2.63 6.40
CA THR A 10 4.45 -1.35 6.89
C THR A 10 3.09 -1.00 6.30
N ARG A 11 2.86 -1.26 5.00
CA ARG A 11 1.55 -1.06 4.37
C ARG A 11 0.49 -2.00 4.96
N SER A 12 0.82 -3.27 5.17
CA SER A 12 -0.09 -4.24 5.78
C SER A 12 -0.45 -3.84 7.21
N ARG A 13 0.54 -3.40 7.99
CA ARG A 13 0.35 -2.91 9.35
C ARG A 13 -0.57 -1.68 9.39
N LEU A 14 -0.29 -0.65 8.58
CA LEU A 14 -1.12 0.56 8.50
C LEU A 14 -2.57 0.25 8.07
N ALA A 15 -2.76 -0.73 7.18
CA ALA A 15 -4.09 -1.19 6.79
C ALA A 15 -4.84 -1.89 7.92
N ALA A 16 -4.15 -2.73 8.71
CA ALA A 16 -4.71 -3.38 9.88
C ALA A 16 -5.11 -2.36 10.96
N GLU A 17 -4.21 -1.43 11.30
CA GLU A 17 -4.47 -0.35 12.28
C GLU A 17 -5.66 0.52 11.87
N SER A 18 -5.77 0.87 10.58
CA SER A 18 -6.93 1.65 10.09
C SER A 18 -8.24 0.86 10.18
N ALA A 19 -8.21 -0.45 9.91
CA ALA A 19 -9.38 -1.31 9.99
C ALA A 19 -9.84 -1.51 11.43
N GLU A 20 -8.90 -1.69 12.36
CA GLU A 20 -9.17 -1.80 13.79
C GLU A 20 -9.85 -0.54 14.32
N LYS A 21 -9.33 0.65 14.00
CA LYS A 21 -9.93 1.93 14.39
C LYS A 21 -11.33 2.12 13.81
N ALA A 22 -11.55 1.75 12.55
CA ALA A 22 -12.87 1.80 11.93
C ALA A 22 -13.87 0.84 12.62
N GLN A 23 -13.42 -0.34 13.05
CA GLN A 23 -14.24 -1.26 13.83
C GLN A 23 -14.57 -0.70 15.21
N MET A 24 -13.60 -0.10 15.91
CA MET A 24 -13.83 0.56 17.20
C MET A 24 -14.87 1.68 17.08
N ILE A 25 -14.75 2.56 16.07
CA ILE A 25 -15.74 3.63 15.83
C ILE A 25 -17.13 3.05 15.58
N THR A 26 -17.22 1.98 14.78
CA THR A 26 -18.49 1.32 14.44
C THR A 26 -19.16 0.69 15.67
N ALA A 27 -18.37 0.25 16.66
CA ALA A 27 -18.88 -0.30 17.92
C ALA A 27 -19.23 0.80 18.94
N LEU A 28 -18.40 1.83 19.04
CA LEU A 28 -18.54 2.91 20.03
C LEU A 28 -19.66 3.90 19.69
N LEU A 29 -19.89 4.17 18.41
CA LEU A 29 -20.88 5.16 17.98
C LEU A 29 -22.33 4.76 18.38
N PRO A 30 -22.80 3.52 18.13
CA PRO A 30 -24.11 3.08 18.64
C PRO A 30 -24.18 3.14 20.17
N ALA A 31 -23.13 2.70 20.86
CA ALA A 31 -23.07 2.74 22.32
C ALA A 31 -23.10 4.17 22.90
N ALA A 32 -22.58 5.16 22.16
CA ALA A 32 -22.68 6.58 22.50
C ALA A 32 -24.10 7.11 22.29
N ILE A 33 -24.74 6.72 21.18
CA ILE A 33 -26.13 7.09 20.87
C ILE A 33 -27.09 6.51 21.92
N ASP A 34 -26.92 5.25 22.30
CA ASP A 34 -27.74 4.62 23.33
C ASP A 34 -27.59 5.35 24.67
N ALA A 35 -26.37 5.78 25.02
CA ALA A 35 -26.09 6.56 26.23
C ALA A 35 -26.81 7.91 26.28
N ALA A 36 -27.09 8.53 25.14
CA ALA A 36 -27.83 9.78 25.06
C ALA A 36 -29.23 9.71 25.69
N SER A 37 -29.81 8.51 25.75
CA SER A 37 -31.17 8.29 26.27
C SER A 37 -31.25 8.33 27.79
N TYR A 38 -30.12 8.14 28.51
CA TYR A 38 -30.13 8.03 29.97
C TYR A 38 -29.06 8.87 30.69
N ASP A 39 -27.90 9.13 30.06
CA ASP A 39 -26.83 9.94 30.65
C ASP A 39 -26.07 10.76 29.58
N ILE A 40 -26.37 12.05 29.54
CA ILE A 40 -25.75 13.02 28.62
C ILE A 40 -24.25 13.18 28.89
N LYS A 41 -23.81 13.05 30.14
CA LYS A 41 -22.39 13.21 30.51
C LYS A 41 -21.57 12.03 29.99
N GLU A 42 -22.10 10.82 30.12
CA GLU A 42 -21.51 9.60 29.57
C GLU A 42 -21.51 9.62 28.04
N MET A 43 -22.61 10.06 27.43
CA MET A 43 -22.71 10.28 25.98
C MET A 43 -21.59 11.21 25.48
N LEU A 44 -21.40 12.38 26.12
CA LEU A 44 -20.37 13.34 25.72
C LEU A 44 -18.95 12.77 25.82
N ASN A 45 -18.67 11.94 26.83
CA ASN A 45 -17.37 11.30 26.96
C ASN A 45 -17.11 10.30 25.84
N ARG A 46 -18.10 9.43 25.53
CA ARG A 46 -17.98 8.46 24.41
C ARG A 46 -17.88 9.15 23.06
N TYR A 47 -18.62 10.24 22.85
CA TYR A 47 -18.48 11.03 21.62
C TYR A 47 -17.11 11.67 21.46
N LYS A 48 -16.49 12.16 22.55
CA LYS A 48 -15.11 12.66 22.50
C LYS A 48 -14.14 11.55 22.08
N GLU A 49 -14.30 10.34 22.61
CA GLU A 49 -13.48 9.18 22.24
C GLU A 49 -13.65 8.82 20.75
N VAL A 50 -14.89 8.79 20.26
CA VAL A 50 -15.17 8.58 18.82
C VAL A 50 -14.55 9.67 17.96
N MET A 51 -14.61 10.95 18.37
CA MET A 51 -14.00 12.05 17.63
C MET A 51 -12.47 11.93 17.58
N LEU A 52 -11.82 11.56 18.69
CA LEU A 52 -10.38 11.32 18.74
C LEU A 52 -9.97 10.16 17.82
N LEU A 53 -10.68 9.03 17.90
CA LEU A 53 -10.45 7.88 17.02
C LEU A 53 -10.65 8.23 15.54
N ASN A 54 -11.64 9.08 15.22
CA ASN A 54 -11.89 9.51 13.86
C ASN A 54 -10.76 10.40 13.32
N ASP A 55 -10.25 11.34 14.13
CA ASP A 55 -9.11 12.18 13.72
C ASP A 55 -7.86 11.34 13.48
N GLU A 56 -7.57 10.39 14.38
CA GLU A 56 -6.47 9.44 14.19
C GLU A 56 -6.64 8.56 12.95
N LEU A 57 -7.87 8.11 12.65
CA LEU A 57 -8.18 7.33 11.46
C LEU A 57 -7.95 8.15 10.18
N LEU A 58 -8.32 9.44 10.17
CA LEU A 58 -8.10 10.33 9.05
C LEU A 58 -6.60 10.53 8.79
N ILE A 59 -5.82 10.78 9.84
CA ILE A 59 -4.35 10.88 9.75
C ILE A 59 -3.77 9.58 9.19
N GLY A 60 -4.18 8.43 9.73
CA GLY A 60 -3.74 7.11 9.25
C GLY A 60 -4.08 6.86 7.77
N CYS A 61 -5.29 7.25 7.35
CA CYS A 61 -5.70 7.18 5.95
C CYS A 61 -4.84 8.05 5.03
N HIS A 62 -4.45 9.24 5.49
CA HIS A 62 -3.56 10.14 4.75
C HIS A 62 -2.17 9.54 4.55
N VAL A 63 -1.57 9.00 5.61
CA VAL A 63 -0.26 8.33 5.57
C VAL A 63 -0.31 7.11 4.65
N ARG A 64 -1.34 6.28 4.78
CA ARG A 64 -1.55 5.10 3.93
C ARG A 64 -1.68 5.48 2.46
N ARG A 65 -2.45 6.53 2.15
CA ARG A 65 -2.62 7.03 0.77
C ARG A 65 -1.28 7.48 0.20
N SER A 66 -0.52 8.28 0.94
CA SER A 66 0.80 8.76 0.50
C SER A 66 1.76 7.60 0.22
N SER A 67 1.83 6.61 1.10
CA SER A 67 2.66 5.41 0.90
C SER A 67 2.21 4.58 -0.32
N GLN A 68 0.90 4.45 -0.53
CA GLN A 68 0.36 3.75 -1.69
C GLN A 68 0.69 4.49 -3.00
N GLU A 69 0.56 5.82 -3.03
CA GLU A 69 0.93 6.65 -4.18
C GLU A 69 2.41 6.51 -4.53
N GLN A 70 3.30 6.52 -3.54
CA GLN A 70 4.74 6.30 -3.74
C GLN A 70 5.01 4.92 -4.36
N THR A 71 4.38 3.87 -3.81
CA THR A 71 4.52 2.50 -4.32
C THR A 71 4.03 2.38 -5.77
N VAL A 72 2.86 2.93 -6.07
CA VAL A 72 2.29 2.94 -7.43
C VAL A 72 3.19 3.70 -8.40
N THR A 73 3.76 4.82 -7.97
CA THR A 73 4.70 5.61 -8.78
C THR A 73 5.97 4.81 -9.08
N SER A 74 6.56 4.15 -8.10
CA SER A 74 7.73 3.28 -8.32
C SER A 74 7.42 2.12 -9.28
N LEU A 75 6.24 1.50 -9.18
CA LEU A 75 5.82 0.44 -10.11
C LEU A 75 5.62 0.96 -11.53
N LYS A 76 5.05 2.16 -11.70
CA LYS A 76 4.92 2.81 -13.01
C LYS A 76 6.29 3.11 -13.62
N ASN A 77 7.25 3.58 -12.83
CA ASN A 77 8.62 3.82 -13.28
C ASN A 77 9.29 2.52 -13.72
N LEU A 78 9.16 1.45 -12.93
CA LEU A 78 9.65 0.12 -13.26
C LEU A 78 9.05 -0.37 -14.60
N HIS A 79 7.73 -0.25 -14.76
CA HIS A 79 7.04 -0.60 -16.00
C HIS A 79 7.56 0.21 -17.21
N GLY A 80 7.77 1.52 -17.04
CA GLY A 80 8.35 2.38 -18.06
C GLY A 80 9.75 1.93 -18.49
N ILE A 81 10.61 1.57 -17.53
CA ILE A 81 11.95 1.03 -17.80
C ILE A 81 11.87 -0.29 -18.59
N LEU A 82 10.99 -1.23 -18.20
CA LEU A 82 10.81 -2.47 -18.96
C LEU A 82 10.32 -2.20 -20.38
N GLN A 83 9.38 -1.27 -20.55
CA GLN A 83 8.85 -0.93 -21.85
C GLN A 83 9.93 -0.31 -22.74
N GLN A 84 10.76 0.58 -22.20
CA GLN A 84 11.92 1.12 -22.92
C GLN A 84 12.91 0.02 -23.31
N ALA A 85 13.25 -0.88 -22.38
CA ALA A 85 14.12 -2.02 -22.66
C ALA A 85 13.55 -2.96 -23.73
N ALA A 86 12.23 -3.15 -23.76
CA ALA A 86 11.56 -3.92 -24.80
C ALA A 86 11.62 -3.21 -26.16
N ARG A 87 11.45 -1.88 -26.21
CA ARG A 87 11.51 -1.08 -27.44
C ARG A 87 12.90 -1.02 -28.08
N LEU A 88 13.96 -1.24 -27.30
CA LEU A 88 15.32 -1.38 -27.82
C LEU A 88 15.53 -2.69 -28.62
N ARG A 89 14.56 -3.61 -28.60
CA ARG A 89 14.63 -4.94 -29.22
C ARG A 89 13.45 -5.16 -30.16
N VAL A 90 13.67 -5.90 -31.24
CA VAL A 90 12.65 -6.08 -32.30
C VAL A 90 11.93 -7.42 -32.14
N GLY A 91 10.60 -7.40 -32.26
CA GLY A 91 9.76 -8.59 -32.37
C GLY A 91 9.86 -9.54 -31.17
N LYS A 92 10.27 -10.79 -31.41
CA LYS A 92 10.30 -11.86 -30.40
C LYS A 92 11.22 -11.56 -29.21
N TYR A 93 12.33 -10.85 -29.43
CA TYR A 93 13.31 -10.54 -28.39
C TYR A 93 12.81 -9.48 -27.40
N GLY A 94 11.99 -8.53 -27.86
CA GLY A 94 11.33 -7.57 -26.98
C GLY A 94 10.34 -8.24 -26.04
N LYS A 95 9.54 -9.19 -26.55
CA LYS A 95 8.61 -9.99 -25.73
C LYS A 95 9.35 -10.88 -24.73
N ALA A 96 10.43 -11.53 -25.15
CA ALA A 96 11.25 -12.38 -24.28
C ALA A 96 11.79 -11.61 -23.06
N VAL A 97 12.34 -10.42 -23.28
CA VAL A 97 12.86 -9.56 -22.20
C VAL A 97 11.77 -9.15 -21.21
N VAL A 98 10.56 -8.81 -21.68
CA VAL A 98 9.46 -8.47 -20.76
C VAL A 98 9.09 -9.65 -19.87
N THR A 99 9.00 -10.86 -20.44
CA THR A 99 8.69 -12.08 -19.69
C THR A 99 9.80 -12.41 -18.69
N ALA A 100 11.06 -12.33 -19.11
CA ALA A 100 12.23 -12.60 -18.28
C ALA A 100 12.35 -11.60 -17.12
N CYS A 101 12.15 -10.30 -17.39
CA CYS A 101 12.13 -9.27 -16.36
C CYS A 101 11.00 -9.50 -15.35
N ARG A 102 9.79 -9.89 -15.79
CA ARG A 102 8.69 -10.21 -14.88
C ARG A 102 9.01 -11.41 -13.99
N LYS A 103 9.65 -12.45 -14.55
CA LYS A 103 10.11 -13.62 -13.79
C LYS A 103 11.17 -13.24 -12.75
N ALA A 104 12.17 -12.45 -13.15
CA ALA A 104 13.19 -11.96 -12.22
C ALA A 104 12.61 -11.11 -11.08
N VAL A 105 11.55 -10.33 -11.35
CA VAL A 105 10.82 -9.58 -10.31
C VAL A 105 10.05 -10.52 -9.37
N GLN A 106 9.39 -11.57 -9.88
CA GLN A 106 8.72 -12.58 -9.05
C GLN A 106 9.71 -13.34 -8.15
N ASP A 107 10.89 -13.66 -8.69
CA ASP A 107 11.93 -14.39 -7.97
C ASP A 107 12.75 -13.48 -7.03
N ASN A 108 12.38 -12.19 -6.89
CA ASN A 108 13.12 -11.18 -6.13
C ASN A 108 14.62 -11.07 -6.52
N ASN A 109 14.97 -11.39 -7.76
CA ASN A 109 16.34 -11.42 -8.24
C ASN A 109 16.67 -10.14 -9.02
N THR A 110 17.12 -9.11 -8.29
CA THR A 110 17.49 -7.80 -8.87
C THR A 110 18.69 -7.87 -9.79
N ASP A 111 19.65 -8.74 -9.51
CA ASP A 111 20.87 -8.88 -10.33
C ASP A 111 20.53 -9.49 -11.69
N ALA A 112 19.67 -10.51 -11.70
CA ALA A 112 19.12 -11.06 -12.94
C ALA A 112 18.33 -10.01 -13.72
N LEU A 113 17.48 -9.21 -13.05
CA LEU A 113 16.73 -8.13 -13.69
C LEU A 113 17.66 -7.12 -14.38
N ILE A 114 18.71 -6.66 -13.69
CA ILE A 114 19.70 -5.72 -14.26
C ILE A 114 20.43 -6.36 -15.44
N LYS A 115 20.82 -7.63 -15.33
CA LYS A 115 21.49 -8.37 -16.40
C LYS A 115 20.60 -8.48 -17.65
N ILE A 116 19.34 -8.87 -17.48
CA ILE A 116 18.36 -9.01 -18.56
C ILE A 116 18.12 -7.66 -19.23
N LEU A 117 18.01 -6.58 -18.46
CA LEU A 117 17.84 -5.22 -19.00
C LEU A 117 19.05 -4.81 -19.87
N ARG A 118 20.28 -5.06 -19.38
CA ARG A 118 21.53 -4.68 -20.07
C ARG A 118 21.83 -5.53 -21.32
N VAL A 119 21.76 -6.85 -21.21
CA VAL A 119 22.29 -7.78 -22.23
C VAL A 119 21.16 -8.52 -22.98
N GLY A 120 19.98 -8.62 -22.38
CA GLY A 120 18.88 -9.44 -22.88
C GLY A 120 18.81 -10.80 -22.18
N ASP A 121 17.82 -11.59 -22.56
CA ASP A 121 17.72 -13.00 -22.18
C ASP A 121 18.48 -13.82 -23.22
N SER A 122 19.28 -14.80 -22.77
CA SER A 122 20.20 -15.57 -23.63
C SER A 122 19.46 -16.40 -24.68
#